data_AF-A0A6G1RUU9-F1
#
_entry.id   AF-A0A6G1RUU9-F1
#
_cell.length_a   1.000
_cell.length_b   1.000
_cell.length_c   1.000
_cell.angle_alpha   90.00
_cell.angle_beta   90.00
_cell.angle_gamma   90.00
#
_symmetry.space_group_name_H-M   'P 1'
#
loop_
_entity.id
_entity.type
_entity.pdbx_description
1 polymer ?
#
loop_
_entity_poly.entity_id
_entity_poly.type
_entity_poly.pdbx_seq_one_letter_code
_entity_poly.pdbx_strand_id
1 'polypeptide(L)'
;KIHLDGDGGFSVSTAGRMHIFKPVSVQAMWSALQILHKACEVARRYNYFPGGMALVWATYYESCISSDQSCINEWNAMQDLESTRPDSPALFVDKPTERERTERLIKAKLRSIMMSKDLENVTSKEIRNELEKHMNCNLKEFKEFIDNEMLLILGQMDKPSLIFDHLYLGSEWNASNLEELQGSG
;
A
#
# COMPACT_ATOMS: atom_id res chain seq x y z
N LYS A 1 -12.00 1.10 5.38
CA LYS A 1 -10.84 0.18 5.59
C LYS A 1 -10.15 -0.01 4.24
N ILE A 2 -8.82 0.06 4.19
CA ILE A 2 -8.03 -0.18 2.97
C ILE A 2 -7.47 -1.60 3.00
N HIS A 3 -7.44 -2.30 1.87
CA HIS A 3 -6.89 -3.65 1.73
C HIS A 3 -6.13 -3.78 0.41
N LEU A 4 -4.92 -4.33 0.44
CA LEU A 4 -4.07 -4.57 -0.74
C LEU A 4 -4.41 -5.92 -1.36
N ASP A 5 -4.38 -6.02 -2.69
CA ASP A 5 -4.75 -7.24 -3.43
C ASP A 5 -3.57 -8.19 -3.72
N GLY A 6 -2.33 -7.80 -3.41
CA GLY A 6 -1.14 -8.62 -3.65
C GLY A 6 -0.52 -8.48 -5.04
N ASP A 7 -1.05 -7.60 -5.89
CA ASP A 7 -0.45 -7.19 -7.17
C ASP A 7 -0.32 -5.65 -7.28
N GLY A 8 -0.36 -4.94 -6.16
CA GLY A 8 -0.29 -3.48 -6.06
C GLY A 8 -1.58 -2.74 -6.33
N GLY A 9 -2.69 -3.44 -6.54
CA GLY A 9 -4.01 -2.83 -6.44
C GLY A 9 -4.47 -2.79 -4.99
N PHE A 10 -5.44 -1.93 -4.72
CA PHE A 10 -6.03 -1.86 -3.39
C PHE A 10 -7.51 -1.50 -3.45
N SER A 11 -8.23 -1.95 -2.44
CA SER A 11 -9.65 -1.67 -2.26
C SER A 11 -9.87 -0.80 -1.03
N VAL A 12 -10.84 0.10 -1.12
CA VAL A 12 -11.29 0.95 -0.03
C VAL A 12 -12.76 0.68 0.22
N SER A 13 -13.09 0.19 1.40
CA SER A 13 -14.47 0.01 1.85
C SER A 13 -14.91 1.19 2.73
N THR A 14 -15.97 1.89 2.28
CA THR A 14 -16.60 3.03 2.95
C THR A 14 -18.12 2.94 2.83
N ALA A 15 -18.84 3.03 3.95
CA ALA A 15 -20.31 3.08 3.99
C ALA A 15 -21.02 2.01 3.13
N GLY A 16 -20.50 0.77 3.13
CA GLY A 16 -21.06 -0.35 2.37
C GLY A 16 -20.71 -0.36 0.88
N ARG A 17 -20.00 0.65 0.37
CA ARG A 17 -19.43 0.66 -0.98
C ARG A 17 -17.97 0.23 -0.93
N MET A 18 -17.55 -0.49 -1.96
CA MET A 18 -16.17 -0.90 -2.19
C MET A 18 -15.66 -0.22 -3.44
N HIS A 19 -14.55 0.52 -3.31
CA HIS A 19 -13.86 1.19 -4.41
C HIS A 19 -12.54 0.49 -4.66
N ILE A 20 -12.17 0.28 -5.92
CA ILE A 20 -10.97 -0.45 -6.31
C ILE A 20 -10.06 0.49 -7.08
N PHE A 21 -8.77 0.40 -6.79
CA PHE A 21 -7.73 1.18 -7.43
C PHE A 21 -6.69 0.22 -7.98
N LYS A 22 -6.32 0.41 -9.25
CA LYS A 22 -5.21 -0.29 -9.91
C LYS A 22 -4.20 0.74 -10.38
N PRO A 23 -3.31 1.19 -9.48
CA PRO A 23 -2.32 2.21 -9.80
C PRO A 23 -1.40 1.76 -10.92
N VAL A 24 -1.02 2.69 -11.78
CA VAL A 24 -0.13 2.43 -12.91
C VAL A 24 1.32 2.22 -12.49
N SER A 25 1.67 2.61 -11.27
CA SER A 25 3.01 2.45 -10.69
C SER A 25 2.98 2.36 -9.18
N VAL A 26 4.09 1.94 -8.59
CA VAL A 26 4.29 1.86 -7.13
C VAL A 26 4.20 3.25 -6.49
N GLN A 27 4.71 4.30 -7.15
CA GLN A 27 4.55 5.67 -6.65
C GLN A 27 3.10 6.16 -6.73
N ALA A 28 2.38 5.85 -7.82
CA ALA A 28 0.97 6.18 -7.93
C ALA A 28 0.14 5.48 -6.83
N MET A 29 0.49 4.24 -6.51
CA MET A 29 -0.11 3.48 -5.41
C MET A 29 0.11 4.20 -4.07
N TRP A 30 1.36 4.53 -3.74
CA TRP A 30 1.72 5.25 -2.52
C TRP A 30 0.97 6.57 -2.41
N SER A 31 1.00 7.39 -3.47
CA SER A 31 0.35 8.70 -3.51
C SER A 31 -1.15 8.61 -3.30
N ALA A 32 -1.82 7.66 -3.96
CA ALA A 32 -3.25 7.44 -3.81
C ALA A 32 -3.60 7.05 -2.37
N LEU A 33 -2.83 6.15 -1.75
CA LEU A 33 -3.01 5.75 -0.35
C LEU A 33 -2.84 6.94 0.60
N GLN A 34 -1.78 7.74 0.45
CA GLN A 34 -1.55 8.92 1.29
C GLN A 34 -2.69 9.94 1.17
N ILE A 35 -3.15 10.23 -0.04
CA ILE A 35 -4.27 11.15 -0.28
C ILE A 35 -5.56 10.62 0.34
N LEU A 36 -5.84 9.32 0.20
CA LEU A 36 -7.03 8.70 0.78
C LEU A 36 -7.01 8.73 2.30
N HIS A 37 -5.86 8.45 2.93
CA HIS A 37 -5.68 8.57 4.37
C HIS A 37 -5.95 10.00 4.85
N LYS A 38 -5.36 10.99 4.19
CA LYS A 38 -5.58 12.42 4.48
C LYS A 38 -7.04 12.83 4.29
N ALA A 39 -7.66 12.42 3.19
CA ALA A 39 -9.06 12.71 2.90
C ALA A 39 -9.99 12.09 3.96
N CYS A 40 -9.70 10.87 4.42
CA CYS A 40 -10.46 10.23 5.50
C CYS A 40 -10.28 10.97 6.83
N GLU A 41 -9.09 11.45 7.15
CA GLU A 41 -8.85 12.26 8.34
C GLU A 41 -9.64 13.58 8.30
N VAL A 42 -9.56 14.30 7.18
CA VAL A 42 -10.32 15.54 6.94
C VAL A 42 -11.82 15.26 7.06
N ALA A 43 -12.33 14.21 6.41
CA ALA A 43 -13.73 13.84 6.47
C ALA A 43 -14.20 13.57 7.91
N ARG A 44 -13.39 12.88 8.72
CA ARG A 44 -13.70 12.68 10.15
C ARG A 44 -13.66 13.99 10.94
N ARG A 45 -12.65 14.83 10.70
CA ARG A 45 -12.45 16.09 11.44
C ARG A 45 -13.58 17.10 11.19
N TYR A 46 -14.09 17.14 9.96
CA TYR A 46 -15.13 18.09 9.55
C TYR A 46 -16.52 17.46 9.39
N ASN A 47 -16.69 16.19 9.81
CA ASN A 47 -17.93 15.44 9.69
C ASN A 47 -18.49 15.43 8.25
N TYR A 48 -17.63 15.13 7.27
CA TYR A 48 -18.09 14.85 5.91
C TYR A 48 -18.59 13.42 5.82
N PHE A 49 -19.90 13.27 5.72
CA PHE A 49 -20.57 11.98 5.60
C PHE A 49 -21.56 12.00 4.42
N PRO A 50 -21.80 10.85 3.78
CA PRO A 50 -22.80 10.73 2.71
C PRO A 50 -24.17 11.27 3.15
N GLY A 51 -24.77 12.13 2.34
CA GLY A 51 -26.05 12.80 2.66
C GLY A 51 -25.90 14.10 3.48
N GLY A 52 -24.70 14.46 3.92
CA GLY A 52 -24.43 15.77 4.51
C GLY A 52 -24.37 16.90 3.47
N MET A 53 -24.62 18.13 3.90
CA MET A 53 -24.63 19.33 3.02
C MET A 53 -23.32 19.52 2.23
N ALA A 54 -22.18 19.14 2.82
CA ALA A 54 -20.87 19.26 2.18
C ALA A 54 -20.69 18.34 0.96
N LEU A 55 -21.52 17.30 0.80
CA LEU A 55 -21.44 16.31 -0.28
C LEU A 55 -22.65 16.36 -1.22
N VAL A 56 -23.45 17.44 -1.21
CA VAL A 56 -24.61 17.61 -2.12
C VAL A 56 -24.18 17.61 -3.59
N TRP A 57 -23.00 18.13 -3.92
CA TRP A 57 -22.48 18.06 -5.28
C TRP A 57 -22.32 16.60 -5.76
N ALA A 58 -22.02 15.65 -4.87
CA ALA A 58 -21.83 14.26 -5.23
C ALA A 58 -23.17 13.62 -5.67
N THR A 59 -24.29 13.99 -5.03
CA THR A 59 -25.61 13.47 -5.44
C THR A 59 -26.04 14.00 -6.79
N TYR A 60 -25.65 15.23 -7.16
CA TYR A 60 -25.85 15.75 -8.51
C TYR A 60 -25.13 14.87 -9.55
N TYR A 61 -23.84 14.58 -9.38
CA TYR A 61 -23.12 13.72 -10.33
C TYR A 61 -23.62 12.28 -10.34
N GLU A 62 -24.01 11.71 -9.19
CA GLU A 62 -24.65 10.39 -9.15
C GLU A 62 -25.93 10.36 -10.00
N SER A 63 -26.72 11.43 -9.99
CA SER A 63 -27.93 11.54 -10.83
C SER A 63 -27.63 11.69 -12.33
N CYS A 64 -26.42 12.10 -12.69
CA CYS A 64 -25.98 12.23 -14.09
C CYS A 64 -25.45 10.91 -14.68
N ILE A 65 -25.34 9.84 -13.88
CA ILE A 65 -24.91 8.53 -14.40
C ILE A 65 -26.03 7.98 -15.28
N SER A 66 -25.80 7.97 -16.60
CA SER A 66 -26.73 7.45 -17.60
C SER A 66 -26.27 6.13 -18.24
N SER A 67 -25.14 5.57 -17.77
CA SER A 67 -24.60 4.32 -18.28
C SER A 67 -25.52 3.14 -17.96
N ASP A 68 -25.54 2.15 -18.84
CA ASP A 68 -26.31 0.92 -18.61
C ASP A 68 -25.83 0.18 -17.35
N GLN A 69 -26.77 -0.47 -16.66
CA GLN A 69 -26.45 -1.23 -15.45
C GLN A 69 -25.43 -2.35 -15.72
N SER A 70 -25.38 -2.91 -16.92
CA SER A 70 -24.36 -3.88 -17.33
C SER A 70 -22.95 -3.27 -17.31
N CYS A 71 -22.75 -2.08 -17.87
CA CYS A 71 -21.47 -1.38 -17.85
C CYS A 71 -21.07 -0.97 -16.43
N ILE A 72 -22.04 -0.52 -15.61
CA ILE A 72 -21.80 -0.20 -14.20
C ILE A 72 -21.42 -1.46 -13.43
N ASN A 73 -22.10 -2.58 -13.67
CA ASN A 73 -21.80 -3.85 -13.03
C ASN A 73 -20.44 -4.37 -13.47
N GLU A 74 -20.09 -4.29 -14.75
CA GLU A 74 -18.78 -4.68 -15.26
C GLU A 74 -17.66 -3.81 -14.66
N TRP A 75 -17.89 -2.49 -14.57
CA TRP A 75 -16.98 -1.57 -13.90
C TRP A 75 -16.78 -1.92 -12.41
N ASN A 76 -17.83 -2.38 -11.73
CA ASN A 76 -17.79 -2.75 -10.32
C ASN A 76 -17.43 -4.23 -10.08
N ALA A 77 -17.51 -5.09 -11.11
CA ALA A 77 -17.29 -6.52 -10.99
C ALA A 77 -15.79 -6.81 -10.92
N MET A 78 -15.42 -7.66 -9.96
CA MET A 78 -14.05 -8.12 -9.75
C MET A 78 -13.95 -9.61 -10.06
N GLN A 79 -12.93 -10.01 -10.80
CA GLN A 79 -12.60 -11.43 -11.03
C GLN A 79 -11.51 -11.98 -10.09
N ASP A 80 -10.75 -11.15 -9.36
CA ASP A 80 -9.56 -11.64 -8.62
C ASP A 80 -9.47 -11.13 -7.17
N LEU A 81 -10.55 -11.16 -6.39
CA LEU A 81 -10.50 -10.82 -4.96
C LEU A 81 -10.69 -12.08 -4.07
N GLU A 82 -9.76 -13.03 -4.18
CA GLU A 82 -9.60 -14.09 -3.19
C GLU A 82 -8.30 -13.86 -2.41
N SER A 83 -8.39 -13.08 -1.33
CA SER A 83 -7.36 -13.05 -0.29
C SER A 83 -7.72 -14.09 0.77
N THR A 84 -6.86 -15.08 0.97
CA THR A 84 -7.01 -16.04 2.06
C THR A 84 -6.74 -15.31 3.38
N ARG A 85 -7.64 -15.46 4.35
CA ARG A 85 -7.46 -14.91 5.71
C ARG A 85 -6.19 -15.54 6.31
N PRO A 86 -5.27 -14.77 6.92
CA PRO A 86 -4.17 -15.37 7.65
C PRO A 86 -4.72 -16.17 8.84
N ASP A 87 -4.15 -17.35 9.07
CA ASP A 87 -4.47 -18.18 10.22
C ASP A 87 -4.11 -17.46 11.53
N SER A 88 -4.83 -17.83 12.59
CA SER A 88 -4.68 -17.22 13.93
C SER A 88 -3.23 -17.36 14.44
N PRO A 89 -2.70 -16.36 15.18
CA PRO A 89 -1.31 -16.37 15.60
C PRO A 89 -1.01 -17.58 16.49
N ALA A 90 0.04 -18.32 16.14
CA ALA A 90 0.53 -19.44 16.94
C ALA A 90 1.06 -18.91 18.27
N LEU A 91 0.55 -19.46 19.37
CA LEU A 91 1.02 -19.19 20.72
C LEU A 91 2.39 -19.87 20.92
N PHE A 92 3.43 -19.03 21.05
CA PHE A 92 4.83 -19.35 21.41
C PHE A 92 5.68 -20.08 20.37
N VAL A 93 6.69 -19.39 19.80
CA VAL A 93 7.93 -20.03 19.32
C VAL A 93 9.12 -19.06 19.47
N ASP A 94 10.12 -19.45 20.27
CA ASP A 94 11.39 -18.73 20.56
C ASP A 94 12.48 -18.98 19.49
N LYS A 95 12.06 -19.36 18.27
CA LYS A 95 12.93 -19.58 17.11
C LYS A 95 12.23 -19.03 15.88
N PRO A 96 12.92 -18.27 15.02
CA PRO A 96 12.30 -17.78 13.81
C PRO A 96 11.80 -18.92 12.95
N THR A 97 10.51 -18.89 12.62
CA THR A 97 9.95 -19.82 11.63
C THR A 97 10.70 -19.69 10.29
N GLU A 98 10.72 -20.75 9.48
CA GLU A 98 11.30 -20.67 8.12
C GLU A 98 10.68 -19.54 7.30
N ARG A 99 9.41 -19.23 7.59
CA ARG A 99 8.68 -18.09 7.04
C ARG A 99 9.37 -16.76 7.38
N GLU A 100 9.64 -16.48 8.65
CA GLU A 100 10.30 -15.23 9.07
C GLU A 100 11.71 -15.07 8.47
N ARG A 101 12.44 -16.17 8.30
CA ARG A 101 13.75 -16.13 7.63
C ARG A 101 13.60 -15.74 6.16
N THR A 102 12.59 -16.28 5.50
CA THR A 102 12.25 -15.95 4.12
C THR A 102 11.79 -14.49 4.01
N GLU A 103 10.93 -14.02 4.91
CA GLU A 103 10.46 -12.63 4.98
C GLU A 103 11.61 -11.63 5.16
N ARG A 104 12.60 -11.93 6.01
CA ARG A 104 13.81 -11.09 6.13
C ARG A 104 14.61 -11.02 4.84
N LEU A 105 14.76 -12.14 4.13
CA LEU A 105 15.48 -12.17 2.86
C LEU A 105 14.72 -11.40 1.77
N ILE A 106 13.39 -11.59 1.71
CA ILE A 106 12.48 -10.81 0.85
C ILE A 106 12.68 -9.33 1.12
N LYS A 107 12.59 -8.88 2.38
CA LYS A 107 12.72 -7.48 2.76
C LYS A 107 14.04 -6.86 2.30
N ALA A 108 15.16 -7.54 2.55
CA ALA A 108 16.48 -7.06 2.14
C ALA A 108 16.62 -6.95 0.61
N LYS A 109 16.15 -7.97 -0.14
CA LYS A 109 16.23 -7.98 -1.61
C LYS A 109 15.25 -7.00 -2.25
N LEU A 110 14.03 -6.90 -1.71
CA LEU A 110 13.01 -5.97 -2.14
C LEU A 110 13.49 -4.53 -2.01
N ARG A 111 14.06 -4.16 -0.85
CA ARG A 111 14.66 -2.84 -0.63
C ARG A 111 15.75 -2.54 -1.66
N SER A 112 16.65 -3.49 -1.91
CA SER A 112 17.69 -3.32 -2.93
C SER A 112 17.12 -3.11 -4.35
N ILE A 113 16.07 -3.83 -4.73
CA ILE A 113 15.43 -3.66 -6.04
C ILE A 113 14.78 -2.29 -6.13
N MET A 114 13.98 -1.92 -5.12
CA MET A 114 13.26 -0.64 -5.11
C MET A 114 14.19 0.57 -5.13
N MET A 115 15.33 0.51 -4.45
CA MET A 115 16.35 1.57 -4.48
C MET A 115 17.04 1.69 -5.85
N SER A 116 17.01 0.65 -6.68
CA SER A 116 17.66 0.63 -8.00
C SER A 116 16.72 0.99 -9.16
N LYS A 117 15.42 1.02 -8.92
CA LYS A 117 14.38 1.18 -9.95
C LYS A 117 13.80 2.59 -9.95
N ASP A 118 13.26 2.97 -11.10
CA ASP A 118 12.38 4.13 -11.21
C ASP A 118 10.96 3.75 -10.76
N LEU A 119 10.60 4.18 -9.55
CA LEU A 119 9.32 3.83 -8.90
C LEU A 119 8.11 4.54 -9.51
N GLU A 120 8.33 5.56 -10.34
CA GLU A 120 7.27 6.26 -11.08
C GLU A 120 6.72 5.41 -12.24
N ASN A 121 7.53 4.50 -12.77
CA ASN A 121 7.25 3.77 -14.01
C ASN A 121 7.29 2.24 -13.85
N VAL A 122 7.26 1.74 -12.62
CA VAL A 122 7.26 0.29 -12.33
C VAL A 122 6.04 -0.08 -11.48
N THR A 123 5.43 -1.22 -11.77
CA THR A 123 4.31 -1.78 -11.03
C THR A 123 4.77 -2.70 -9.89
N SER A 124 3.94 -2.90 -8.87
CA SER A 124 4.20 -3.91 -7.80
C SER A 124 4.49 -5.29 -8.41
N LYS A 125 3.69 -5.69 -9.39
CA LYS A 125 3.85 -6.97 -10.10
C LYS A 125 5.22 -7.11 -10.75
N GLU A 126 5.74 -6.07 -11.39
CA GLU A 126 7.08 -6.11 -11.99
C GLU A 126 8.18 -6.24 -10.94
N ILE A 127 8.08 -5.49 -9.83
CA ILE A 127 9.02 -5.62 -8.71
C ILE A 127 8.99 -7.04 -8.13
N ARG A 128 7.79 -7.60 -7.91
CA ARG A 128 7.61 -8.97 -7.41
C ARG A 128 8.22 -10.01 -8.36
N ASN A 129 7.98 -9.89 -9.66
CA ASN A 129 8.55 -10.79 -10.66
C ASN A 129 10.09 -10.73 -10.67
N GLU A 130 10.67 -9.54 -10.47
CA GLU A 130 12.12 -9.39 -10.38
C GLU A 130 12.69 -9.97 -9.08
N LEU A 131 11.98 -9.79 -7.97
CA LEU A 131 12.31 -10.40 -6.70
C LEU A 131 12.31 -11.94 -6.77
N GLU A 132 11.27 -12.52 -7.37
CA GLU A 132 11.16 -13.97 -7.61
C GLU A 132 12.34 -14.49 -8.45
N LYS A 133 12.75 -13.74 -9.50
CA LYS A 133 13.93 -14.08 -10.31
C LYS A 133 15.23 -14.03 -9.50
N HIS A 134 15.42 -13.00 -8.67
CA HIS A 134 16.63 -12.85 -7.85
C HIS A 134 16.74 -13.90 -6.74
N MET A 135 15.60 -14.34 -6.19
CA MET A 135 15.56 -15.36 -5.14
C MET A 135 15.45 -16.79 -5.70
N ASN A 136 15.18 -16.93 -7.00
CA ASN A 136 14.95 -18.21 -7.68
C ASN A 136 13.88 -19.07 -6.97
N CYS A 137 12.81 -18.42 -6.48
CA CYS A 137 11.71 -19.08 -5.79
C CYS A 137 10.37 -18.40 -6.12
N ASN A 138 9.29 -19.15 -5.97
CA ASN A 138 7.93 -18.63 -6.13
C ASN A 138 7.51 -17.92 -4.84
N LEU A 139 7.09 -16.66 -4.94
CA LEU A 139 6.71 -15.82 -3.80
C LEU A 139 5.20 -15.56 -3.74
N LYS A 140 4.38 -16.39 -4.40
CA LYS A 140 2.92 -16.22 -4.46
C LYS A 140 2.26 -16.12 -3.07
N GLU A 141 2.74 -16.85 -2.08
CA GLU A 141 2.21 -16.81 -0.70
C GLU A 141 2.65 -15.57 0.09
N PHE A 142 3.60 -14.80 -0.44
CA PHE A 142 4.13 -13.58 0.16
C PHE A 142 3.62 -12.32 -0.53
N LYS A 143 2.67 -12.42 -1.46
CA LYS A 143 2.12 -11.29 -2.20
C LYS A 143 1.69 -10.12 -1.31
N GLU A 144 0.83 -10.38 -0.33
CA GLU A 144 0.36 -9.36 0.62
C GLU A 144 1.51 -8.79 1.47
N PHE A 145 2.44 -9.65 1.89
CA PHE A 145 3.63 -9.23 2.63
C PHE A 145 4.52 -8.30 1.80
N ILE A 146 4.76 -8.64 0.53
CA ILE A 146 5.58 -7.88 -0.41
C ILE A 146 4.93 -6.52 -0.67
N ASP A 147 3.62 -6.46 -0.92
CA ASP A 147 2.90 -5.19 -1.11
C ASP A 147 2.98 -4.28 0.12
N ASN A 148 2.77 -4.83 1.32
CA ASN A 148 2.92 -4.07 2.56
C ASN A 148 4.36 -3.58 2.77
N GLU A 149 5.34 -4.45 2.55
CA GLU A 149 6.76 -4.11 2.72
C GLU A 149 7.21 -3.08 1.67
N MET A 150 6.68 -3.11 0.45
CA MET A 150 6.92 -2.06 -0.55
C MET A 150 6.45 -0.68 -0.04
N LEU A 151 5.25 -0.60 0.56
CA LEU A 151 4.76 0.66 1.13
C LEU A 151 5.62 1.15 2.30
N LEU A 152 6.09 0.22 3.15
CA LEU A 152 7.01 0.55 4.25
C LEU A 152 8.34 1.11 3.72
N ILE A 153 8.93 0.44 2.72
CA ILE A 153 10.17 0.88 2.09
C ILE A 153 9.97 2.26 1.46
N LEU A 154 8.90 2.48 0.69
CA LEU A 154 8.58 3.79 0.10
C LEU A 154 8.51 4.90 1.14
N GLY A 155 7.80 4.68 2.25
CA GLY A 155 7.73 5.66 3.33
C GLY A 155 9.09 5.97 3.95
N GLN A 156 9.99 5.00 3.97
CA GLN A 156 11.34 5.12 4.52
C GLN A 156 12.39 5.62 3.53
N MET A 157 12.10 5.69 2.23
CA MET A 157 13.08 6.07 1.20
C MET A 157 13.42 7.57 1.20
N ASP A 158 12.55 8.42 1.77
CA ASP A 158 12.81 9.85 1.88
C ASP A 158 13.85 10.12 2.98
N LYS A 159 15.02 10.62 2.59
CA LYS A 159 16.05 11.03 3.56
C LYS A 159 15.55 12.17 4.43
N PRO A 160 15.86 12.17 5.73
CA PRO A 160 15.50 13.28 6.59
C PRO A 160 16.34 14.52 6.22
N SER A 161 15.74 15.70 6.34
CA SER A 161 16.39 16.97 6.01
C SER A 161 17.23 17.45 7.20
N LEU A 162 18.53 17.69 6.99
CA LEU A 162 19.39 18.27 8.02
C LEU A 162 18.98 19.72 8.31
N ILE A 163 18.74 20.05 9.58
CA ILE A 163 18.43 21.40 10.05
C ILE A 163 19.67 22.01 10.76
N PHE A 164 20.30 21.26 11.67
CA PHE A 164 21.55 21.64 12.34
C PHE A 164 22.46 20.41 12.45
N ASP A 165 23.75 20.62 12.79
CA ASP A 165 24.64 19.54 13.18
C ASP A 165 23.96 18.71 14.28
N HIS A 166 23.56 17.48 13.95
CA HIS A 166 22.81 16.53 14.80
C HIS A 166 21.29 16.75 14.95
N LEU A 167 20.67 17.68 14.22
CA LEU A 167 19.21 17.79 14.14
C LEU A 167 18.72 17.55 12.72
N TYR A 168 17.97 16.47 12.53
CA TYR A 168 17.32 16.13 11.28
C TYR A 168 15.79 16.22 11.41
N LEU A 169 15.15 16.84 10.43
CA LEU A 169 13.70 16.88 10.29
C LEU A 169 13.26 15.75 9.35
N GLY A 170 12.49 14.82 9.88
CA GLY A 170 11.99 13.66 9.16
C GLY A 170 10.46 13.62 9.08
N SER A 171 9.95 12.75 8.21
CA SER A 171 8.58 12.25 8.31
C SER A 171 8.50 11.21 9.44
N GLU A 172 7.28 10.86 9.88
CA GLU A 172 7.11 9.75 10.85
C GLU A 172 7.74 8.44 10.34
N TRP A 173 7.80 8.27 9.01
CA TRP A 173 8.28 7.06 8.38
C TRP A 173 9.80 6.96 8.36
N ASN A 174 10.51 8.00 7.92
CA ASN A 174 11.98 7.95 7.88
C ASN A 174 12.60 8.00 9.29
N ALA A 175 11.95 8.66 10.25
CA ALA A 175 12.35 8.67 11.65
C ALA A 175 12.20 7.28 12.31
N SER A 176 11.42 6.37 11.71
CA SER A 176 11.26 4.98 12.18
C SER A 176 12.25 4.00 11.53
N ASN A 177 13.12 4.46 10.62
CA ASN A 177 14.08 3.61 9.92
C ASN A 177 15.32 3.31 10.79
N LEU A 178 15.21 2.30 11.67
CA LEU A 178 16.28 1.92 12.59
C LEU A 178 17.62 1.60 11.91
N GLU A 179 17.59 0.99 10.71
CA GLU A 179 18.81 0.64 9.96
C GLU A 179 19.58 1.87 9.49
N GLU A 180 18.89 2.91 9.02
CA GLU A 180 19.51 4.17 8.60
C GLU A 180 20.02 4.99 9.79
N LEU A 181 19.27 4.99 10.90
CA LEU A 181 19.68 5.65 12.14
C LEU A 181 20.95 5.04 12.75
N GLN A 182 21.12 3.72 12.65
CA GLN A 182 22.34 3.05 13.10
C GLN A 182 23.55 3.32 12.21
N GLY A 183 23.34 3.54 10.91
CA GLY A 183 24.43 3.81 9.95
C GLY A 183 24.88 5.28 9.88
N SER A 184 24.06 6.21 10.37
CA SER A 184 24.32 7.66 10.31
C SER A 184 24.87 8.26 11.62
N GLY A 185 25.08 7.42 12.64
CA GLY A 185 25.59 7.78 13.96
C GLY A 185 27.10 7.68 14.10
#